data_AF-A0A7G7SV33-F1
#
_entry.id   AF-A0A7G7SV33-F1
#
_cell.length_a   1.000
_cell.length_b   1.000
_cell.length_c   1.000
_cell.angle_alpha   90.00
_cell.angle_beta   90.00
_cell.angle_gamma   90.00
#
_symmetry.space_group_name_H-M   'P 1'
#
loop_
_entity.id
_entity.type
_entity.pdbx_description
1 polymer ?
#
loop_
_entity_poly.entity_id
_entity_poly.type
_entity_poly.pdbx_seq_one_letter_code
_entity_poly.pdbx_strand_id
1 'polypeptide(L)'
;MSAARHCFHAAIVACRERAPAVLAVVMATEGSTYAHAGAVALFGADGAQQGWLSGGCLEPEIARCAAAAAVAGELAWMDIDTRDDEDLLSGSAVGCRGRLHLALLPLRALPGFERLAQAWLQRRGALRLALDANGGIVAAVAGETLQWRLRCQAWAGAAACSGQVQVPPPPRVSVFGAGPETAMLLPLLRQLGWMTTLVEQRPRWAAQAALADQALACTPTRALDACADSDAALVMHHHFELDREALETLAASAIPFLGLLGPARRREDLFRLLRPQQHAQLLPRLHSPIGLRLGGSGAEAIALSIAAQLQGIRDVQQVSTIHEPNRCSVTRLHGGDVASAPLAPLRADSARGAAR
;
A
#
# COMPACT_ATOMS: atom_id res chain seq x y z
N MET A 1 3.97 -6.57 -0.79
CA MET A 1 4.28 -5.21 -0.30
C MET A 1 3.03 -4.55 0.25
N SER A 2 3.17 -3.73 1.28
CA SER A 2 2.05 -3.04 1.90
C SER A 2 1.39 -2.02 0.99
N ALA A 3 0.08 -1.94 1.08
CA ALA A 3 -0.66 -0.88 0.43
C ALA A 3 -0.30 0.47 1.06
N ALA A 4 0.35 1.35 0.29
CA ALA A 4 0.66 2.75 0.67
C ALA A 4 -0.57 3.48 1.24
N ARG A 5 -1.75 3.11 0.75
CA ARG A 5 -3.06 3.52 1.26
C ARG A 5 -3.17 3.46 2.80
N HIS A 6 -2.84 2.33 3.43
CA HIS A 6 -2.98 2.19 4.89
C HIS A 6 -1.98 3.07 5.63
N CYS A 7 -0.76 3.18 5.10
CA CYS A 7 0.29 4.04 5.65
C CYS A 7 -0.17 5.50 5.66
N PHE A 8 -0.77 6.00 4.57
CA PHE A 8 -1.23 7.38 4.49
C PHE A 8 -2.51 7.67 5.29
N HIS A 9 -3.43 6.71 5.41
CA HIS A 9 -4.53 6.83 6.36
C HIS A 9 -4.01 7.02 7.80
N ALA A 10 -3.09 6.16 8.24
CA ALA A 10 -2.50 6.25 9.57
C ALA A 10 -1.63 7.51 9.74
N ALA A 11 -0.91 7.94 8.69
CA ALA A 11 -0.14 9.18 8.71
C ALA A 11 -1.02 10.40 8.94
N ILE A 12 -2.19 10.49 8.30
CA ILE A 12 -3.15 11.58 8.51
C ILE A 12 -3.62 11.63 9.96
N VAL A 13 -3.95 10.49 10.56
CA VAL A 13 -4.38 10.41 11.96
C VAL A 13 -3.23 10.88 12.87
N ALA A 14 -2.02 10.35 12.69
CA ALA A 14 -0.86 10.72 13.48
C ALA A 14 -0.53 12.23 13.38
N CYS A 15 -0.58 12.82 12.18
CA CYS A 15 -0.39 14.25 11.99
C CYS A 15 -1.44 15.10 12.73
N ARG A 16 -2.72 14.71 12.65
CA ARG A 16 -3.82 15.43 13.30
C ARG A 16 -3.73 15.38 14.83
N GLU A 17 -3.38 14.21 15.35
CA GLU A 17 -3.21 13.97 16.79
C GLU A 17 -1.84 14.46 17.31
N ARG A 18 -0.94 14.89 16.41
CA ARG A 18 0.48 15.19 16.70
C ARG A 18 1.19 14.03 17.40
N ALA A 19 0.77 12.80 17.10
CA ALA A 19 1.41 11.60 17.61
C ALA A 19 2.82 11.45 17.01
N PRO A 20 3.79 10.93 17.77
CA PRO A 20 5.12 10.62 17.23
C PRO A 20 4.99 9.50 16.19
N ALA A 21 5.20 9.84 14.93
CA ALA A 21 5.19 8.91 13.82
C ALA A 21 6.23 9.28 12.77
N VAL A 22 6.77 8.28 12.11
CA VAL A 22 7.77 8.39 11.06
C VAL A 22 7.30 7.63 9.83
N LEU A 23 7.32 8.32 8.69
CA LEU A 23 7.12 7.70 7.39
C LEU A 23 8.48 7.26 6.85
N ALA A 24 8.70 5.95 6.76
CA ALA A 24 9.84 5.37 6.07
C ALA A 24 9.51 5.28 4.57
N VAL A 25 10.40 5.81 3.73
CA VAL A 25 10.25 5.84 2.27
C VAL A 25 11.47 5.19 1.64
N VAL A 26 11.24 4.23 0.74
CA VAL A 26 12.31 3.65 -0.09
C VAL A 26 12.65 4.65 -1.19
N MET A 27 13.85 5.21 -1.14
CA MET A 27 14.34 6.20 -2.09
C MET A 27 14.96 5.56 -3.34
N ALA A 28 15.69 4.47 -3.14
CA ALA A 28 16.32 3.72 -4.21
C ALA A 28 16.57 2.28 -3.76
N THR A 29 16.75 1.39 -4.73
CA THR A 29 17.01 -0.03 -4.51
C THR A 29 18.04 -0.54 -5.49
N GLU A 30 18.95 -1.40 -5.03
CA GLU A 30 19.89 -2.12 -5.89
C GLU A 30 19.71 -3.62 -5.71
N GLY A 31 19.83 -4.40 -6.79
CA GLY A 31 19.67 -5.85 -6.74
C GLY A 31 18.27 -6.31 -6.35
N SER A 32 18.18 -7.50 -5.75
CA SER A 32 16.91 -8.15 -5.44
C SER A 32 16.40 -7.72 -4.08
N THR A 33 15.37 -6.87 -4.07
CA THR A 33 14.76 -6.32 -2.87
C THR A 33 13.26 -6.61 -2.82
N TYR A 34 12.72 -6.77 -1.60
CA TYR A 34 11.28 -6.97 -1.39
C TYR A 34 10.45 -5.73 -1.76
N ALA A 35 11.04 -4.56 -1.60
CA ALA A 35 10.41 -3.28 -1.87
C ALA A 35 11.02 -2.59 -3.08
N HIS A 36 10.30 -1.62 -3.64
CA HIS A 36 10.78 -0.82 -4.76
C HIS A 36 10.81 0.66 -4.36
N ALA A 37 11.53 1.49 -5.10
CA ALA A 37 11.51 2.93 -4.90
C ALA A 37 10.07 3.47 -4.88
N GLY A 38 9.76 4.33 -3.90
CA GLY A 38 8.40 4.82 -3.62
C GLY A 38 7.57 3.91 -2.71
N ALA A 39 8.04 2.73 -2.32
CA ALA A 39 7.40 1.96 -1.25
C ALA A 39 7.50 2.70 0.08
N VAL A 40 6.44 2.57 0.91
CA VAL A 40 6.33 3.27 2.18
C VAL A 40 5.87 2.34 3.29
N ALA A 41 6.33 2.63 4.50
CA ALA A 41 5.82 2.09 5.75
C ALA A 41 5.76 3.21 6.80
N LEU A 42 4.81 3.11 7.73
CA LEU A 42 4.67 4.03 8.84
C LEU A 42 5.03 3.32 10.15
N PHE A 43 5.84 3.99 10.96
CA PHE A 43 6.21 3.56 12.30
C PHE A 43 5.74 4.63 13.30
N GLY A 44 4.91 4.25 14.27
CA GLY A 44 4.40 5.10 15.34
C GLY A 44 4.98 4.76 16.71
N ALA A 45 4.47 5.41 17.75
CA ALA A 45 4.73 5.03 19.13
C ALA A 45 4.25 3.61 19.46
N ASP A 46 4.82 3.04 20.52
CA ASP A 46 4.40 1.77 21.14
C ASP A 46 4.39 0.57 20.19
N GLY A 47 5.27 0.59 19.17
CA GLY A 47 5.37 -0.48 18.19
C GLY A 47 4.26 -0.48 17.12
N ALA A 48 3.45 0.58 17.06
CA ALA A 48 2.47 0.73 15.98
C ALA A 48 3.17 0.76 14.63
N GLN A 49 2.79 -0.15 13.72
CA GLN A 49 3.37 -0.24 12.39
C GLN A 49 2.26 -0.38 11.35
N GLN A 50 2.38 0.35 10.25
CA GLN A 50 1.59 0.14 9.05
C GLN A 50 2.52 -0.12 7.89
N GLY A 51 2.35 -1.29 7.29
CA GLY A 51 3.10 -1.70 6.13
C GLY A 51 4.47 -2.33 6.41
N TRP A 52 5.12 -2.77 5.33
CA TRP A 52 6.31 -3.61 5.37
C TRP A 52 7.23 -3.22 4.21
N LEU A 53 8.52 -3.05 4.52
CA LEU A 53 9.56 -2.74 3.53
C LEU A 53 10.45 -3.96 3.24
N SER A 54 10.35 -5.00 4.06
CA SER A 54 11.02 -6.28 3.91
C SER A 54 10.08 -7.46 4.20
N GLY A 55 10.64 -8.66 4.32
CA GLY A 55 9.92 -9.86 4.78
C GLY A 55 9.71 -9.94 6.30
N GLY A 56 10.00 -8.88 7.06
CA GLY A 56 9.80 -8.79 8.52
C GLY A 56 11.09 -8.75 9.35
N CYS A 57 12.23 -9.11 8.77
CA CYS A 57 13.51 -9.18 9.50
C CYS A 57 14.18 -7.81 9.73
N LEU A 58 13.97 -6.86 8.82
CA LEU A 58 14.58 -5.52 8.90
C LEU A 58 13.73 -4.54 9.72
N GLU A 59 12.45 -4.84 9.91
CA GLU A 59 11.45 -3.97 10.52
C GLU A 59 11.78 -3.55 11.96
N PRO A 60 12.28 -4.43 12.86
CA PRO A 60 12.65 -4.02 14.21
C PRO A 60 13.74 -2.93 14.22
N GLU A 61 14.72 -3.04 13.32
CA GLU A 61 15.80 -2.06 13.21
C GLU A 61 15.33 -0.76 12.56
N ILE A 62 14.51 -0.84 11.50
CA ILE A 62 13.86 0.33 10.91
C ILE A 62 13.04 1.07 11.98
N ALA A 63 12.26 0.34 12.80
CA ALA A 63 11.44 0.90 13.86
C ALA A 63 12.28 1.59 14.95
N ARG A 64 13.42 0.99 15.34
CA ARG A 64 14.36 1.59 16.31
C ARG A 64 14.92 2.91 15.79
N CYS A 65 15.39 2.94 14.55
CA CYS A 65 15.90 4.15 13.89
C CYS A 65 14.79 5.20 13.70
N ALA A 66 13.58 4.77 13.34
CA ALA A 66 12.41 5.63 13.24
C ALA A 66 12.04 6.26 14.58
N ALA A 67 12.03 5.51 15.68
CA ALA A 67 11.77 6.04 17.01
C ALA A 67 12.80 7.12 17.40
N ALA A 68 14.09 6.88 17.12
CA ALA A 68 15.14 7.87 17.35
C ALA A 68 14.94 9.15 16.51
N ALA A 69 14.61 9.01 15.22
CA ALA A 69 14.31 10.13 14.32
C ALA A 69 13.07 10.93 14.78
N ALA A 70 12.02 10.24 15.24
CA ALA A 70 10.84 10.89 15.82
C ALA A 70 11.18 11.70 17.07
N VAL A 71 11.99 11.15 17.99
CA VAL A 71 12.43 11.87 19.21
C VAL A 71 13.26 13.10 18.85
N ALA A 72 14.24 12.94 17.96
CA ALA A 72 15.11 14.03 17.52
C ALA A 72 14.36 15.09 16.69
N GLY A 73 13.30 14.69 15.97
CA GLY A 73 12.62 15.55 14.99
C GLY A 73 13.50 15.83 13.77
N GLU A 74 14.35 14.87 13.40
CA GLU A 74 15.36 15.00 12.36
C GLU A 74 15.12 13.99 11.24
N LEU A 75 15.47 14.35 10.01
CA LEU A 75 15.54 13.40 8.92
C LEU A 75 16.68 12.42 9.21
N ALA A 76 16.37 11.12 9.18
CA ALA A 76 17.38 10.07 9.22
C ALA A 76 17.44 9.33 7.88
N TRP A 77 18.66 9.02 7.46
CA TRP A 77 18.93 8.15 6.33
C TRP A 77 19.25 6.75 6.85
N MET A 78 18.84 5.72 6.12
CA MET A 78 19.24 4.36 6.44
C MET A 78 19.60 3.60 5.17
N ASP A 79 20.74 2.93 5.22
CA ASP A 79 21.26 2.09 4.16
C ASP A 79 21.29 0.65 4.66
N ILE A 80 20.55 -0.21 3.98
CA ILE A 80 20.51 -1.62 4.32
C ILE A 80 21.09 -2.37 3.13
N ASP A 81 22.29 -2.92 3.28
CA ASP A 81 22.91 -3.79 2.28
C ASP A 81 22.90 -5.24 2.80
N THR A 82 22.17 -6.11 2.11
CA THR A 82 22.08 -7.55 2.43
C THR A 82 22.75 -8.41 1.34
N ARG A 83 23.66 -7.83 0.54
CA ARG A 83 24.37 -8.54 -0.53
C ARG A 83 25.58 -9.32 -0.05
N ASP A 84 26.04 -9.08 1.18
CA ASP A 84 27.24 -9.73 1.73
C ASP A 84 26.98 -11.22 2.04
N ASP A 85 27.96 -12.05 1.69
CA ASP A 85 27.87 -13.51 1.76
C ASP A 85 28.34 -14.08 3.11
N GLU A 86 29.00 -13.27 3.94
CA GLU A 86 29.43 -13.68 5.29
C GLU A 86 28.23 -13.98 6.21
N ASP A 87 27.09 -13.31 6.02
CA ASP A 87 25.86 -13.56 6.80
C ASP A 87 25.19 -14.91 6.42
N LEU A 88 25.47 -15.45 5.23
CA LEU A 88 24.98 -16.77 4.80
C LEU A 88 25.69 -17.90 5.55
N LEU A 89 26.98 -17.73 5.83
CA LEU A 89 27.80 -18.71 6.53
C LEU A 89 27.50 -18.74 8.05
N SER A 90 26.99 -17.63 8.61
CA SER A 90 26.62 -17.52 10.02
C SER A 90 25.15 -17.88 10.32
N GLY A 91 24.37 -18.30 9.31
CA GLY A 91 22.96 -18.65 9.46
C GLY A 91 22.02 -17.46 9.75
N SER A 92 22.52 -16.23 9.60
CA SER A 92 21.79 -14.98 9.87
C SER A 92 21.35 -14.25 8.59
N ALA A 93 21.60 -14.83 7.42
CA ALA A 93 21.32 -14.20 6.14
C ALA A 93 19.84 -13.87 5.94
N VAL A 94 19.61 -12.62 5.57
CA VAL A 94 18.36 -12.18 4.96
C VAL A 94 18.35 -12.73 3.53
N GLY A 95 17.34 -13.55 3.18
CA GLY A 95 17.29 -14.26 1.90
C GLY A 95 17.24 -13.37 0.63
N CYS A 96 17.00 -12.07 0.77
CA CYS A 96 17.10 -11.11 -0.33
C CYS A 96 18.50 -10.53 -0.42
N ARG A 97 19.14 -10.64 -1.59
CA ARG A 97 20.45 -10.06 -1.88
C ARG A 97 20.29 -8.72 -2.59
N GLY A 98 20.08 -7.67 -1.81
CA GLY A 98 19.84 -6.33 -2.35
C GLY A 98 20.24 -5.24 -1.38
N ARG A 99 20.14 -4.01 -1.86
CA ARG A 99 20.40 -2.81 -1.06
C ARG A 99 19.18 -1.90 -1.08
N LEU A 100 18.79 -1.40 0.09
CA LEU A 100 17.70 -0.46 0.28
C LEU A 100 18.23 0.86 0.82
N HIS A 101 17.88 1.94 0.13
CA HIS A 101 18.13 3.31 0.57
C HIS A 101 16.84 3.89 1.11
N LEU A 102 16.78 4.17 2.40
CA LEU A 102 15.58 4.64 3.09
C LEU A 102 15.74 6.08 3.61
N ALA A 103 14.69 6.87 3.47
CA ALA A 103 14.50 8.12 4.19
C ALA A 103 13.47 7.94 5.29
N LEU A 104 13.81 8.33 6.51
CA LEU A 104 12.93 8.28 7.69
C LEU A 104 12.45 9.69 8.02
N LEU A 105 11.17 9.95 7.75
CA LEU A 105 10.58 11.27 7.79
C LEU A 105 9.69 11.44 9.03
N PRO A 106 10.14 12.17 10.07
CA PRO A 106 9.32 12.39 11.26
C PRO A 106 8.16 13.33 10.94
N LEU A 107 6.93 12.79 10.94
CA LEU A 107 5.74 13.50 10.48
C LEU A 107 5.43 14.75 11.33
N ARG A 108 5.79 14.76 12.62
CA ARG A 108 5.63 15.95 13.48
C ARG A 108 6.41 17.17 12.97
N ALA A 109 7.51 16.93 12.26
CA ALA A 109 8.38 17.96 11.73
C ALA A 109 8.00 18.37 10.30
N LEU A 110 6.94 17.78 9.73
CA LEU A 110 6.44 18.04 8.38
C LEU A 110 5.01 18.61 8.44
N PRO A 111 4.83 19.83 8.96
CA PRO A 111 3.50 20.44 9.07
C PRO A 111 2.81 20.52 7.71
N GLY A 112 1.54 20.10 7.66
CA GLY A 112 0.72 20.11 6.45
C GLY A 112 0.82 18.84 5.60
N PHE A 113 1.69 17.88 5.94
CA PHE A 113 1.80 16.61 5.21
C PHE A 113 0.45 15.87 5.10
N GLU A 114 -0.40 15.98 6.11
CA GLU A 114 -1.74 15.39 6.10
C GLU A 114 -2.63 15.91 4.96
N ARG A 115 -2.41 17.13 4.47
CA ARG A 115 -3.14 17.68 3.30
C ARG A 115 -2.71 17.00 2.01
N LEU A 116 -1.41 16.77 1.82
CA LEU A 116 -0.89 16.00 0.69
C LEU A 116 -1.36 14.55 0.73
N ALA A 117 -1.30 13.90 1.89
CA ALA A 117 -1.79 12.53 2.07
C ALA A 117 -3.29 12.42 1.77
N GLN A 118 -4.10 13.40 2.19
CA GLN A 118 -5.53 13.47 1.86
C GLN A 118 -5.76 13.66 0.36
N ALA A 119 -5.02 14.57 -0.29
CA ALA A 119 -5.10 14.78 -1.73
C ALA A 119 -4.73 13.51 -2.52
N TRP A 120 -3.74 12.76 -2.05
CA TRP A 120 -3.34 11.47 -2.64
C TRP A 120 -4.44 10.41 -2.47
N LEU A 121 -5.04 10.28 -1.28
CA LEU A 121 -6.15 9.35 -1.04
C LEU A 121 -7.38 9.67 -1.90
N GLN A 122 -7.57 10.95 -2.23
CA GLN A 122 -8.60 11.44 -3.14
C GLN A 122 -8.23 11.27 -4.63
N ARG A 123 -7.13 10.57 -4.96
CA ARG A 123 -6.61 10.37 -6.33
C ARG A 123 -6.31 11.67 -7.10
N ARG A 124 -6.10 12.81 -6.45
CA ARG A 124 -5.82 14.06 -7.18
C ARG A 124 -4.50 13.99 -7.99
N GLY A 125 -3.59 13.09 -7.62
CA GLY A 125 -2.37 12.79 -8.37
C GLY A 125 -1.42 11.88 -7.58
N ALA A 126 -0.30 11.50 -8.20
CA ALA A 126 0.79 10.82 -7.51
C ALA A 126 1.46 11.76 -6.48
N LEU A 127 1.93 11.19 -5.37
CA LEU A 127 2.80 11.90 -4.43
C LEU A 127 4.20 11.87 -5.00
N ARG A 128 4.73 13.04 -5.35
CA ARG A 128 6.13 13.23 -5.71
C ARG A 128 6.87 13.71 -4.49
N LEU A 129 7.95 13.04 -4.15
CA LEU A 129 8.77 13.37 -2.99
C LEU A 129 10.22 13.48 -3.45
N ALA A 130 10.81 14.66 -3.26
CA ALA A 130 12.21 14.93 -3.55
C ALA A 130 12.95 15.28 -2.26
N LEU A 131 14.10 14.66 -2.04
CA LEU A 131 14.96 14.91 -0.90
C LEU A 131 16.37 15.23 -1.37
N ASP A 132 16.99 16.24 -0.78
CA ASP A 132 18.41 16.51 -0.92
C ASP A 132 19.22 15.96 0.26
N ALA A 133 20.52 15.78 0.07
CA ALA A 133 21.42 15.23 1.09
C ALA A 133 21.57 16.11 2.35
N ASN A 134 21.13 17.38 2.29
CA ASN A 134 21.21 18.36 3.37
C ASN A 134 19.87 18.52 4.12
N GLY A 135 18.92 17.61 3.90
CA GLY A 135 17.63 17.59 4.60
C GLY A 135 16.57 18.51 4.02
N GLY A 136 16.76 19.06 2.82
CA GLY A 136 15.69 19.68 2.05
C GLY A 136 14.70 18.63 1.56
N ILE A 137 13.41 18.86 1.81
CA ILE A 137 12.32 17.95 1.45
C ILE A 137 11.27 18.75 0.69
N VAL A 138 10.92 18.29 -0.52
CA VAL A 138 9.83 18.83 -1.33
C VAL A 138 8.84 17.71 -1.60
N ALA A 139 7.59 17.89 -1.18
CA ALA A 139 6.50 16.96 -1.46
C ALA A 139 5.40 17.65 -2.24
N ALA A 140 4.86 16.98 -3.25
CA ALA A 140 3.79 17.54 -4.07
C ALA A 140 2.76 16.50 -4.51
N VAL A 141 1.48 16.92 -4.48
CA VAL A 141 0.33 16.17 -5.02
C VAL A 141 -0.57 17.17 -5.75
N ALA A 142 -0.89 16.91 -7.02
CA ALA A 142 -1.88 17.70 -7.77
C ALA A 142 -1.66 19.23 -7.76
N GLY A 143 -0.41 19.68 -7.84
CA GLY A 143 -0.04 21.11 -7.83
C GLY A 143 0.10 21.72 -6.44
N GLU A 144 -0.41 21.07 -5.39
CA GLU A 144 -0.07 21.44 -4.01
C GLU A 144 1.36 21.00 -3.72
N THR A 145 2.21 21.95 -3.32
CA THR A 145 3.63 21.70 -3.02
C THR A 145 3.95 22.21 -1.62
N LEU A 146 4.57 21.36 -0.81
CA LEU A 146 5.10 21.71 0.50
C LEU A 146 6.61 21.51 0.51
N GLN A 147 7.30 22.37 1.23
CA GLN A 147 8.74 22.38 1.35
C GLN A 147 9.13 22.48 2.82
N TRP A 148 10.09 21.66 3.22
CA TRP A 148 10.65 21.66 4.56
C TRP A 148 12.18 21.56 4.47
N ARG A 149 12.85 21.99 5.53
CA ARG A 149 14.26 21.71 5.75
C ARG A 149 14.41 21.18 7.16
N LEU A 150 14.74 19.90 7.26
CA LEU A 150 15.03 19.25 8.53
C LEU A 150 16.54 19.19 8.75
N ARG A 151 16.94 19.18 10.03
CA ARG A 151 18.29 18.76 10.36
C ARG A 151 18.44 17.28 9.98
N CYS A 152 19.60 16.92 9.46
CA CYS A 152 20.00 15.55 9.21
C CYS A 152 21.48 15.41 9.54
N GLN A 153 21.89 14.26 10.04
CA GLN A 153 23.32 13.98 10.21
C GLN A 153 23.96 13.81 8.83
N ALA A 154 25.12 14.44 8.65
CA ALA A 154 25.91 14.25 7.44
C ALA A 154 26.35 12.80 7.35
N TRP A 155 25.97 12.14 6.26
CA TRP A 155 26.31 10.75 6.01
C TRP A 155 26.89 10.63 4.61
N ALA A 156 28.03 9.95 4.48
CA ALA A 156 28.78 9.86 3.23
C ALA A 156 27.94 9.27 2.07
N GLY A 157 26.95 8.43 2.37
CA GLY A 157 26.01 7.87 1.40
C GLY A 157 24.76 8.71 1.12
N ALA A 158 24.58 9.87 1.75
CA ALA A 158 23.36 10.68 1.62
C ALA A 158 23.14 11.16 0.18
N ALA A 159 24.21 11.45 -0.57
CA ALA A 159 24.11 11.81 -1.99
C ALA A 159 23.49 10.68 -2.84
N ALA A 160 23.79 9.41 -2.53
CA ALA A 160 23.24 8.24 -3.21
C ALA A 160 21.77 7.95 -2.84
N CYS A 161 21.33 8.44 -1.67
CA CYS A 161 19.95 8.27 -1.19
C CYS A 161 19.06 9.50 -1.46
N SER A 162 19.66 10.63 -1.82
CA SER A 162 18.97 11.82 -2.27
C SER A 162 18.46 11.66 -3.70
N GLY A 163 17.34 12.29 -4.02
CA GLY A 163 16.70 12.13 -5.31
C GLY A 163 15.19 12.28 -5.21
N GLN A 164 14.49 11.80 -6.23
CA GLN A 164 13.04 11.90 -6.32
C GLN A 164 12.42 10.52 -6.45
N VAL A 165 11.39 10.26 -5.66
CA VAL A 165 10.51 9.10 -5.79
C VAL A 165 9.06 9.52 -6.00
N GLN A 166 8.27 8.60 -6.54
CA GLN A 166 6.85 8.78 -6.73
C GLN A 166 6.07 7.63 -6.07
N VAL A 167 5.01 7.98 -5.38
CA VAL A 167 4.01 7.02 -4.89
C VAL A 167 2.77 7.19 -5.77
N PRO A 168 2.45 6.23 -6.66
CA PRO A 168 1.30 6.34 -7.55
C PRO A 168 0.01 6.43 -6.74
N PRO A 169 -1.04 7.09 -7.25
CA PRO A 169 -2.32 7.18 -6.56
C PRO A 169 -2.90 5.78 -6.24
N PRO A 170 -3.73 5.66 -5.20
CA PRO A 170 -4.33 4.38 -4.86
C PRO A 170 -5.28 3.94 -5.98
N PRO A 171 -5.25 2.66 -6.40
CA PRO A 171 -6.09 2.19 -7.48
C PRO A 171 -7.56 2.19 -7.05
N ARG A 172 -8.49 2.43 -7.98
CA ARG A 172 -9.94 2.46 -7.77
C ARG A 172 -10.65 1.33 -8.48
N VAL A 173 -11.57 0.69 -7.79
CA VAL A 173 -12.46 -0.33 -8.36
C VAL A 173 -13.91 -0.06 -7.99
N SER A 174 -14.76 -0.02 -9.01
CA SER A 174 -16.21 0.08 -8.84
C SER A 174 -16.85 -1.28 -9.01
N VAL A 175 -17.67 -1.69 -8.05
CA VAL A 175 -18.34 -2.99 -8.02
C VAL A 175 -19.84 -2.74 -8.20
N PHE A 176 -20.35 -3.09 -9.37
CA PHE A 176 -21.74 -3.00 -9.75
C PHE A 176 -22.46 -4.27 -9.30
N GLY A 177 -23.19 -4.16 -8.21
CA GLY A 177 -23.92 -5.23 -7.57
C GLY A 177 -23.13 -5.94 -6.47
N ALA A 178 -23.87 -6.59 -5.59
CA ALA A 178 -23.35 -7.46 -4.56
C ALA A 178 -23.90 -8.88 -4.66
N GLY A 179 -23.13 -9.81 -4.10
CA GLY A 179 -23.41 -11.23 -4.00
C GLY A 179 -22.69 -11.85 -2.80
N PRO A 180 -22.77 -13.18 -2.62
CA PRO A 180 -22.08 -13.89 -1.55
C PRO A 180 -20.57 -13.60 -1.49
N GLU A 181 -19.91 -13.42 -2.63
CA GLU A 181 -18.48 -13.13 -2.77
C GLU A 181 -18.08 -11.75 -2.25
N THR A 182 -19.02 -10.79 -2.21
CA THR A 182 -18.75 -9.40 -1.84
C THR A 182 -18.24 -9.27 -0.40
N ALA A 183 -18.70 -10.15 0.50
CA ALA A 183 -18.30 -10.15 1.91
C ALA A 183 -16.80 -10.41 2.11
N MET A 184 -16.17 -11.21 1.24
CA MET A 184 -14.72 -11.42 1.23
C MET A 184 -14.00 -10.46 0.29
N LEU A 185 -14.59 -10.21 -0.88
CA LEU A 185 -13.94 -9.45 -1.96
C LEU A 185 -13.64 -8.01 -1.55
N LEU A 186 -14.62 -7.27 -0.99
CA LEU A 186 -14.40 -5.85 -0.65
C LEU A 186 -13.33 -5.66 0.42
N PRO A 187 -13.34 -6.41 1.55
CA PRO A 187 -12.25 -6.33 2.53
C PRO A 187 -10.89 -6.71 1.94
N LEU A 188 -10.83 -7.77 1.11
CA LEU A 188 -9.59 -8.20 0.47
C LEU A 188 -9.02 -7.12 -0.46
N LEU A 189 -9.85 -6.51 -1.31
CA LEU A 189 -9.42 -5.43 -2.20
C LEU A 189 -8.92 -4.22 -1.42
N ARG A 190 -9.61 -3.83 -0.33
CA ARG A 190 -9.15 -2.77 0.57
C ARG A 190 -7.78 -3.10 1.16
N GLN A 191 -7.58 -4.33 1.65
CA GLN A 191 -6.30 -4.80 2.17
C GLN A 191 -5.17 -4.74 1.12
N LEU A 192 -5.49 -5.01 -0.14
CA LEU A 192 -4.57 -4.89 -1.28
C LEU A 192 -4.32 -3.44 -1.73
N GLY A 193 -5.04 -2.47 -1.15
CA GLY A 193 -4.85 -1.03 -1.36
C GLY A 193 -5.82 -0.38 -2.34
N TRP A 194 -6.80 -1.13 -2.84
CA TRP A 194 -7.84 -0.58 -3.72
C TRP A 194 -8.81 0.29 -2.93
N MET A 195 -9.19 1.42 -3.52
CA MET A 195 -10.34 2.21 -3.12
C MET A 195 -11.60 1.61 -3.76
N THR A 196 -12.56 1.19 -2.94
CA THR A 196 -13.71 0.42 -3.41
C THR A 196 -15.01 1.22 -3.39
N THR A 197 -15.69 1.29 -4.55
CA THR A 197 -17.05 1.84 -4.65
C THR A 197 -18.02 0.70 -4.90
N LEU A 198 -19.02 0.51 -4.05
CA LEU A 198 -20.10 -0.46 -4.26
C LEU A 198 -21.35 0.26 -4.79
N VAL A 199 -21.85 -0.17 -5.95
CA VAL A 199 -23.12 0.29 -6.52
C VAL A 199 -24.17 -0.80 -6.28
N GLU A 200 -25.04 -0.60 -5.31
CA GLU A 200 -26.03 -1.61 -4.92
C GLU A 200 -27.26 -0.96 -4.27
N GLN A 201 -28.43 -1.20 -4.85
CA GLN A 201 -29.72 -0.65 -4.40
C GLN A 201 -30.66 -1.70 -3.81
N ARG A 202 -30.34 -2.98 -3.93
CA ARG A 202 -31.23 -4.07 -3.50
C ARG A 202 -31.12 -4.28 -1.99
N PRO A 203 -32.25 -4.27 -1.25
CA PRO A 203 -32.25 -4.38 0.20
C PRO A 203 -31.51 -5.61 0.75
N ARG A 204 -31.54 -6.74 0.03
CA ARG A 204 -30.86 -7.99 0.41
C ARG A 204 -29.36 -7.81 0.69
N TRP A 205 -28.72 -6.87 0.01
CA TRP A 205 -27.27 -6.65 0.08
C TRP A 205 -26.90 -5.28 0.67
N ALA A 206 -27.84 -4.61 1.33
CA ALA A 206 -27.60 -3.28 1.89
C ALA A 206 -26.49 -3.28 2.96
N ALA A 207 -26.33 -4.38 3.70
CA ALA A 207 -25.31 -4.50 4.75
C ALA A 207 -23.87 -4.42 4.20
N GLN A 208 -23.67 -4.80 2.93
CA GLN A 208 -22.38 -4.82 2.26
C GLN A 208 -21.85 -3.42 1.98
N ALA A 209 -22.71 -2.40 2.02
CA ALA A 209 -22.33 -1.00 1.93
C ALA A 209 -21.24 -0.62 2.96
N ALA A 210 -21.30 -1.18 4.17
CA ALA A 210 -20.33 -0.90 5.23
C ALA A 210 -18.92 -1.46 4.95
N LEU A 211 -18.78 -2.36 3.97
CA LEU A 211 -17.50 -2.97 3.59
C LEU A 211 -16.77 -2.20 2.48
N ALA A 212 -17.46 -1.27 1.81
CA ALA A 212 -16.90 -0.44 0.75
C ALA A 212 -16.36 0.89 1.30
N ASP A 213 -15.47 1.56 0.56
CA ASP A 213 -15.09 2.94 0.87
C ASP A 213 -16.21 3.93 0.57
N GLN A 214 -16.93 3.64 -0.49
CA GLN A 214 -18.09 4.41 -0.92
C GLN A 214 -19.19 3.43 -1.31
N ALA A 215 -20.42 3.70 -0.87
CA ALA A 215 -21.59 2.93 -1.28
C ALA A 215 -22.60 3.86 -1.96
N LEU A 216 -23.05 3.47 -3.14
CA LEU A 216 -24.02 4.18 -3.96
C LEU A 216 -25.29 3.33 -4.06
N ALA A 217 -26.33 3.73 -3.33
CA ALA A 217 -27.64 3.09 -3.37
C ALA A 217 -28.47 3.59 -4.55
N CYS A 218 -28.04 3.27 -5.77
CA CYS A 218 -28.68 3.69 -7.01
C CYS A 218 -28.54 2.65 -8.13
N THR A 219 -29.11 2.94 -9.30
CA THR A 219 -28.95 2.10 -10.50
C THR A 219 -27.56 2.26 -11.12
N PRO A 220 -27.08 1.28 -11.91
CA PRO A 220 -25.82 1.39 -12.64
C PRO A 220 -25.69 2.69 -13.44
N THR A 221 -26.74 3.08 -14.17
CA THR A 221 -26.74 4.32 -14.98
C THR A 221 -26.43 5.55 -14.14
N ARG A 222 -27.06 5.68 -12.97
CA ARG A 222 -26.89 6.84 -12.08
C ARG A 222 -25.52 6.89 -11.39
N ALA A 223 -24.80 5.77 -11.33
CA ALA A 223 -23.51 5.68 -10.69
C ALA A 223 -22.34 6.05 -11.62
N LEU A 224 -22.56 6.14 -12.94
CA LEU A 224 -21.48 6.26 -13.93
C LEU A 224 -20.51 7.42 -13.62
N ASP A 225 -21.04 8.62 -13.38
CA ASP A 225 -20.21 9.81 -13.14
C ASP A 225 -19.32 9.67 -11.90
N ALA A 226 -19.86 9.05 -10.84
CA ALA A 226 -19.11 8.82 -9.60
C ALA A 226 -18.04 7.71 -9.74
N CYS A 227 -18.19 6.84 -10.73
CA CYS A 227 -17.30 5.70 -10.99
C CYS A 227 -16.36 5.93 -12.18
N ALA A 228 -16.48 7.05 -12.90
CA ALA A 228 -15.84 7.28 -14.20
C ALA A 228 -14.31 7.22 -14.17
N ASP A 229 -13.69 7.53 -13.03
CA ASP A 229 -12.24 7.52 -12.81
C ASP A 229 -11.71 6.20 -12.21
N SER A 230 -12.52 5.13 -12.24
CA SER A 230 -12.09 3.82 -11.76
C SER A 230 -11.06 3.19 -12.71
N ASP A 231 -10.08 2.49 -12.15
CA ASP A 231 -9.14 1.68 -12.94
C ASP A 231 -9.79 0.34 -13.34
N ALA A 232 -10.77 -0.12 -12.58
CA ALA A 232 -11.54 -1.33 -12.88
C ALA A 232 -13.03 -1.17 -12.53
N ALA A 233 -13.89 -1.84 -13.29
CA ALA A 233 -15.30 -2.01 -12.95
C ALA A 233 -15.70 -3.49 -13.00
N LEU A 234 -16.42 -3.95 -11.99
CA LEU A 234 -16.90 -5.32 -11.90
C LEU A 234 -18.41 -5.35 -11.97
N VAL A 235 -18.98 -6.24 -12.78
CA VAL A 235 -20.43 -6.46 -12.92
C VAL A 235 -20.78 -7.80 -12.29
N MET A 236 -21.48 -7.76 -11.17
CA MET A 236 -21.77 -8.93 -10.33
C MET A 236 -23.09 -8.80 -9.54
N HIS A 237 -24.14 -8.23 -10.13
CA HIS A 237 -25.44 -8.22 -9.44
C HIS A 237 -26.01 -9.63 -9.27
N HIS A 238 -25.59 -10.61 -10.07
CA HIS A 238 -26.29 -11.89 -10.22
C HIS A 238 -27.74 -11.71 -10.68
N HIS A 239 -28.04 -10.58 -11.33
CA HIS A 239 -29.38 -10.23 -11.81
C HIS A 239 -29.29 -9.75 -13.25
N PHE A 240 -29.92 -10.49 -14.17
CA PHE A 240 -29.73 -10.32 -15.61
C PHE A 240 -29.94 -8.88 -16.09
N GLU A 241 -31.05 -8.23 -15.70
CA GLU A 241 -31.34 -6.85 -16.15
C GLU A 241 -30.39 -5.80 -15.57
N LEU A 242 -29.92 -5.98 -14.33
CA LEU A 242 -29.01 -5.02 -13.71
C LEU A 242 -27.60 -5.18 -14.27
N ASP A 243 -27.20 -6.41 -14.58
CA ASP A 243 -25.93 -6.68 -15.26
C ASP A 243 -25.97 -6.16 -16.71
N ARG A 244 -27.11 -6.28 -17.41
CA ARG A 244 -27.31 -5.65 -18.73
C ARG A 244 -27.19 -4.13 -18.64
N GLU A 245 -27.91 -3.48 -17.73
CA GLU A 245 -27.85 -2.04 -17.53
C GLU A 245 -26.43 -1.57 -17.19
N ALA A 246 -25.71 -2.32 -16.33
CA ALA A 246 -24.32 -2.03 -16.00
C ALA A 246 -23.40 -2.13 -17.23
N LEU A 247 -23.54 -3.16 -18.07
CA LEU A 247 -22.77 -3.28 -19.30
C LEU A 247 -23.09 -2.16 -20.30
N GLU A 248 -24.36 -1.78 -20.45
CA GLU A 248 -24.77 -0.67 -21.30
C GLU A 248 -24.14 0.65 -20.85
N THR A 249 -24.16 0.89 -19.55
CA THR A 249 -23.57 2.06 -18.90
C THR A 249 -22.05 2.07 -19.06
N LEU A 250 -21.39 0.95 -18.77
CA LEU A 250 -19.93 0.81 -18.82
C LEU A 250 -19.38 0.87 -20.24
N ALA A 251 -20.16 0.49 -21.26
CA ALA A 251 -19.77 0.64 -22.67
C ALA A 251 -19.44 2.10 -23.02
N ALA A 252 -20.12 3.07 -22.41
CA ALA A 252 -19.86 4.50 -22.58
C ALA A 252 -18.69 5.04 -21.73
N SER A 253 -18.17 4.26 -20.79
CA SER A 253 -17.08 4.69 -19.91
C SER A 253 -15.70 4.53 -20.54
N ALA A 254 -14.67 5.17 -19.97
CA ALA A 254 -13.26 4.98 -20.32
C ALA A 254 -12.52 3.98 -19.40
N ILE A 255 -13.22 3.31 -18.48
CA ILE A 255 -12.63 2.41 -17.48
C ILE A 255 -11.87 1.27 -18.19
N PRO A 256 -10.56 1.09 -17.96
CA PRO A 256 -9.73 0.24 -18.82
C PRO A 256 -9.91 -1.26 -18.58
N PHE A 257 -10.41 -1.67 -17.40
CA PHE A 257 -10.66 -3.07 -17.07
C PHE A 257 -12.12 -3.26 -16.66
N LEU A 258 -12.84 -4.14 -17.37
CA LEU A 258 -14.19 -4.55 -17.04
C LEU A 258 -14.20 -6.04 -16.73
N GLY A 259 -14.86 -6.43 -15.64
CA GLY A 259 -15.02 -7.83 -15.30
C GLY A 259 -16.50 -8.18 -15.16
N LEU A 260 -16.95 -9.24 -15.83
CA LEU A 260 -18.33 -9.75 -15.70
C LEU A 260 -18.31 -11.12 -15.02
N LEU A 261 -18.99 -11.20 -13.88
CA LEU A 261 -19.17 -12.44 -13.15
C LEU A 261 -20.25 -13.31 -13.80
N GLY A 262 -19.93 -14.60 -13.95
CA GLY A 262 -20.82 -15.60 -14.50
C GLY A 262 -20.18 -16.39 -15.66
N PRO A 263 -20.85 -17.46 -16.12
CA PRO A 263 -20.35 -18.32 -17.18
C PRO A 263 -20.35 -17.60 -18.54
N ALA A 264 -19.54 -18.09 -19.49
CA ALA A 264 -19.45 -17.54 -20.84
C ALA A 264 -20.82 -17.45 -21.55
N ARG A 265 -21.70 -18.44 -21.33
CA ARG A 265 -23.07 -18.42 -21.85
C ARG A 265 -23.87 -17.20 -21.34
N ARG A 266 -23.72 -16.81 -20.08
CA ARG A 266 -24.40 -15.63 -19.52
C ARG A 266 -23.94 -14.35 -20.22
N ARG A 267 -22.64 -14.23 -20.49
CA ARG A 267 -22.09 -13.13 -21.30
C ARG A 267 -22.73 -13.11 -22.69
N GLU A 268 -22.79 -14.25 -23.37
CA GLU A 268 -23.38 -14.35 -24.71
C GLU A 268 -24.86 -13.94 -24.71
N ASP A 269 -25.64 -14.40 -23.73
CA ASP A 269 -27.05 -14.04 -23.61
C ASP A 269 -27.25 -12.54 -23.33
N LEU A 270 -26.40 -11.92 -22.50
CA LEU A 270 -26.41 -10.47 -22.28
C LEU A 270 -26.04 -9.71 -23.57
N PHE A 271 -25.01 -10.17 -24.28
CA PHE A 271 -24.53 -9.51 -25.50
C PHE A 271 -25.57 -9.54 -26.63
N ARG A 272 -26.45 -10.54 -26.70
CA ARG A 272 -27.55 -10.56 -27.68
C ARG A 272 -28.49 -9.35 -27.56
N LEU A 273 -28.56 -8.73 -26.38
CA LEU A 273 -29.42 -7.58 -26.11
C LEU A 273 -28.68 -6.23 -26.23
N LEU A 274 -27.35 -6.26 -26.36
CA LEU A 274 -26.54 -5.06 -26.54
C LEU A 274 -26.39 -4.72 -28.03
N ARG A 275 -26.28 -3.43 -28.34
CA ARG A 275 -26.07 -2.95 -29.72
C ARG A 275 -24.64 -3.26 -30.18
N PRO A 276 -24.38 -3.48 -31.50
CA PRO A 276 -23.03 -3.78 -32.01
C PRO A 276 -21.95 -2.78 -31.58
N GLN A 277 -22.28 -1.49 -31.49
CA GLN A 277 -21.37 -0.45 -31.00
C GLN A 277 -20.92 -0.70 -29.55
N GLN A 278 -21.84 -1.13 -28.68
CA GLN A 278 -21.54 -1.43 -27.28
C GLN A 278 -20.64 -2.67 -27.18
N HIS A 279 -20.80 -3.65 -28.08
CA HIS A 279 -19.91 -4.82 -28.13
C HIS A 279 -18.48 -4.37 -28.42
N ALA A 280 -18.29 -3.54 -29.46
CA ALA A 280 -16.98 -3.03 -29.85
C ALA A 280 -16.31 -2.23 -28.72
N GLN A 281 -17.09 -1.51 -27.91
CA GLN A 281 -16.60 -0.75 -26.75
C GLN A 281 -16.26 -1.63 -25.53
N LEU A 282 -16.92 -2.78 -25.37
CA LEU A 282 -16.73 -3.66 -24.22
C LEU A 282 -15.65 -4.72 -24.45
N LEU A 283 -15.68 -5.41 -25.61
CA LEU A 283 -14.84 -6.60 -25.88
C LEU A 283 -13.34 -6.42 -25.63
N PRO A 284 -12.69 -5.29 -25.99
CA PRO A 284 -11.25 -5.13 -25.78
C PRO A 284 -10.82 -5.12 -24.31
N ARG A 285 -11.75 -4.84 -23.39
CA ARG A 285 -11.49 -4.62 -21.97
C ARG A 285 -12.36 -5.49 -21.05
N LEU A 286 -13.22 -6.34 -21.60
CA LEU A 286 -14.14 -7.19 -20.84
C LEU A 286 -13.53 -8.57 -20.58
N HIS A 287 -13.34 -8.88 -19.31
CA HIS A 287 -12.95 -10.19 -18.80
C HIS A 287 -14.19 -10.94 -18.30
N SER A 288 -14.55 -12.01 -19.01
CA SER A 288 -15.73 -12.80 -18.67
C SER A 288 -15.56 -14.26 -19.11
N PRO A 289 -15.60 -15.23 -18.18
CA PRO A 289 -15.74 -15.05 -16.74
C PRO A 289 -14.58 -14.24 -16.15
N ILE A 290 -14.90 -13.31 -15.25
CA ILE A 290 -13.88 -12.59 -14.46
C ILE A 290 -13.20 -13.56 -13.46
N GLY A 291 -11.92 -13.34 -13.22
CA GLY A 291 -11.08 -14.07 -12.27
C GLY A 291 -10.04 -14.98 -12.93
N LEU A 292 -8.94 -15.23 -12.24
CA LEU A 292 -7.95 -16.24 -12.65
C LEU A 292 -8.45 -17.66 -12.36
N ARG A 293 -8.04 -18.63 -13.18
CA ARG A 293 -8.36 -20.04 -12.96
C ARG A 293 -7.47 -20.62 -11.85
N LEU A 294 -7.86 -20.44 -10.60
CA LEU A 294 -7.13 -20.90 -9.41
C LEU A 294 -7.64 -22.25 -8.86
N GLY A 295 -8.70 -22.81 -9.45
CA GLY A 295 -9.43 -23.95 -8.88
C GLY A 295 -10.36 -23.53 -7.74
N GLY A 296 -10.95 -24.51 -7.06
CA GLY A 296 -11.93 -24.29 -5.98
C GLY A 296 -13.33 -23.91 -6.46
N SER A 297 -14.25 -23.84 -5.52
CA SER A 297 -15.65 -23.44 -5.73
C SER A 297 -16.15 -22.60 -4.55
N GLY A 298 -17.25 -21.87 -4.76
CA GLY A 298 -17.82 -21.01 -3.73
C GLY A 298 -17.40 -19.55 -3.81
N ALA A 299 -18.01 -18.74 -2.94
CA ALA A 299 -17.91 -17.29 -2.94
C ALA A 299 -16.49 -16.79 -2.65
N GLU A 300 -15.79 -17.48 -1.75
CA GLU A 300 -14.45 -17.16 -1.29
C GLU A 300 -13.40 -17.42 -2.37
N ALA A 301 -13.50 -18.56 -3.06
CA ALA A 301 -12.63 -18.90 -4.18
C ALA A 301 -12.82 -17.92 -5.34
N ILE A 302 -14.07 -17.52 -5.62
CA ILE A 302 -14.38 -16.48 -6.62
C ILE A 302 -13.78 -15.13 -6.21
N ALA A 303 -13.95 -14.70 -4.96
CA ALA A 303 -13.40 -13.45 -4.45
C ALA A 303 -11.86 -13.40 -4.59
N LEU A 304 -11.17 -14.48 -4.20
CA LEU A 304 -9.72 -14.60 -4.35
C LEU A 304 -9.28 -14.57 -5.82
N SER A 305 -9.99 -15.32 -6.68
CA SER A 305 -9.74 -15.37 -8.12
C SER A 305 -9.85 -14.00 -8.79
N ILE A 306 -10.87 -13.21 -8.43
CA ILE A 306 -11.07 -11.84 -8.91
C ILE A 306 -9.97 -10.92 -8.39
N ALA A 307 -9.69 -10.94 -7.10
CA ALA A 307 -8.67 -10.09 -6.50
C ALA A 307 -7.28 -10.36 -7.09
N ALA A 308 -6.95 -11.62 -7.36
CA ALA A 308 -5.69 -11.99 -8.02
C ALA A 308 -5.62 -11.45 -9.46
N GLN A 309 -6.71 -11.51 -10.23
CA GLN A 309 -6.74 -10.93 -11.57
C GLN A 309 -6.55 -9.41 -11.53
N LEU A 310 -7.24 -8.71 -10.62
CA LEU A 310 -7.10 -7.27 -10.44
C LEU A 310 -5.69 -6.88 -9.99
N GLN A 311 -5.02 -7.69 -9.16
CA GLN A 311 -3.64 -7.40 -8.79
C GLN A 311 -2.69 -7.48 -9.98
N GLY A 312 -2.98 -8.33 -10.97
CA GLY A 312 -2.19 -8.50 -12.19
C GLY A 312 -2.23 -7.32 -13.17
N ILE A 313 -3.24 -6.43 -13.09
CA ILE A 313 -3.32 -5.24 -13.94
C ILE A 313 -2.60 -4.02 -13.34
N ARG A 314 -2.04 -4.14 -12.15
CA ARG A 314 -1.23 -3.09 -11.54
C ARG A 314 0.16 -3.16 -12.16
N ASP A 315 0.48 -2.21 -13.04
CA ASP A 315 1.83 -2.07 -13.59
C ASP A 315 2.84 -2.07 -12.44
N VAL A 316 3.74 -3.05 -12.47
CA VAL A 316 5.04 -2.90 -11.83
C VAL A 316 5.79 -1.92 -12.72
N GLN A 317 5.66 -0.62 -12.43
CA GLN A 317 6.49 0.42 -13.02
C GLN A 317 7.95 0.09 -12.65
N GLN A 318 8.60 -0.74 -13.46
CA GLN A 318 10.01 -1.06 -13.33
C GLN A 318 10.80 0.18 -13.71
N VAL A 319 11.40 0.81 -12.70
CA VAL A 319 12.44 1.80 -12.91
C VAL A 319 13.68 1.05 -13.37
N SER A 320 14.02 1.21 -14.64
CA SER A 320 15.31 0.83 -15.21
C SER A 320 16.40 1.69 -14.59
N THR A 321 17.31 1.10 -13.82
CA THR A 321 18.61 1.73 -13.51
C THR A 321 19.74 0.76 -13.77
N ILE A 322 20.50 1.07 -14.82
CA ILE A 322 21.79 0.51 -15.17
C ILE A 322 22.84 1.26 -14.33
N HIS A 323 23.53 0.59 -13.42
CA HIS A 323 24.94 0.91 -13.10
C HIS A 323 25.67 -0.23 -12.37
N GLU A 324 26.95 -0.40 -12.72
CA GLU A 324 27.88 -1.43 -12.25
C GLU A 324 28.29 -1.27 -10.77
N PRO A 325 28.75 -2.35 -10.11
CA PRO A 325 28.88 -2.43 -8.67
C PRO A 325 30.19 -1.81 -8.15
N ASN A 326 30.09 -0.81 -7.28
CA ASN A 326 31.17 -0.50 -6.34
C ASN A 326 30.83 -1.03 -4.95
N ARG A 327 31.73 -1.87 -4.44
CA ARG A 327 31.67 -2.56 -3.15
C ARG A 327 31.69 -1.54 -2.00
N CYS A 328 30.75 -1.65 -1.07
CA CYS A 328 30.83 -0.96 0.21
C CYS A 328 30.15 -1.81 1.29
N SER A 329 30.88 -2.12 2.36
CA SER A 329 30.46 -2.97 3.47
C SER A 329 29.54 -2.25 4.45
N VAL A 330 28.67 -3.03 5.10
CA VAL A 330 27.80 -2.59 6.19
C VAL A 330 28.64 -1.95 7.30
N THR A 331 28.46 -0.66 7.57
CA THR A 331 28.92 -0.05 8.81
C THR A 331 27.72 0.10 9.74
N ARG A 332 27.59 -0.82 10.72
CA ARG A 332 26.69 -0.63 11.87
C ARG A 332 27.24 0.55 12.69
N LEU A 333 26.57 1.70 12.66
CA LEU A 333 26.90 2.80 13.57
C LEU A 333 26.25 2.55 14.95
N HIS A 334 27.11 2.50 15.96
CA HIS A 334 26.82 2.28 17.37
C HIS A 334 25.74 3.23 17.92
N GLY A 335 24.77 2.66 18.64
CA GLY A 335 24.27 3.30 19.86
C GLY A 335 25.34 3.12 20.93
N GLY A 336 25.81 4.20 21.54
CA GLY A 336 26.87 4.16 22.54
C GLY A 336 26.50 3.26 23.73
N ASP A 337 27.47 2.47 24.17
CA ASP A 337 27.43 1.72 25.42
C ASP A 337 27.24 2.69 26.59
N VAL A 338 26.06 2.65 27.21
CA VAL A 338 25.93 3.01 28.62
C VAL A 338 26.37 1.76 29.38
N ALA A 339 27.58 1.84 29.96
CA ALA A 339 28.16 0.78 30.76
C ALA A 339 27.13 0.21 31.74
N SER A 340 26.74 -1.04 31.52
CA SER A 340 25.97 -1.84 32.46
C SER A 340 26.89 -2.25 33.60
N ALA A 341 26.76 -1.55 34.73
CA ALA A 341 27.33 -2.00 35.99
C ALA A 341 26.72 -3.38 36.35
N PRO A 342 27.52 -4.38 36.74
CA PRO A 342 27.00 -5.70 37.08
C PRO A 342 26.13 -5.61 38.34
N LEU A 343 24.87 -6.07 38.21
CA LEU A 343 23.95 -6.33 39.31
C LEU A 343 24.58 -7.36 40.26
N ALA A 344 24.80 -6.95 41.51
CA ALA A 344 25.17 -7.84 42.60
C ALA A 344 24.05 -8.87 42.86
N PRO A 345 24.37 -10.13 43.19
CA PRO A 345 23.36 -11.14 43.48
C PRO A 345 22.59 -10.78 44.76
N LEU A 346 21.26 -10.72 44.64
CA LEU A 346 20.31 -10.63 45.74
C LEU A 346 20.52 -11.81 46.70
N ARG A 347 20.86 -11.50 47.95
CA ARG A 347 20.80 -12.43 49.08
C ARG A 347 19.36 -12.90 49.25
N ALA A 348 19.15 -14.22 49.24
CA ALA A 348 17.91 -14.83 49.68
C ALA A 348 17.82 -14.75 51.21
N ASP A 349 17.05 -13.80 51.72
CA ASP A 349 16.53 -13.84 53.08
C ASP A 349 15.35 -14.83 53.11
N SER A 350 15.59 -16.05 53.60
CA SER A 350 14.53 -16.95 54.04
C SER A 350 14.27 -16.72 55.53
N ALA A 351 13.26 -15.90 55.83
CA ALA A 351 12.70 -15.81 57.16
C ALA A 351 11.18 -15.66 57.12
N ARG A 352 10.52 -16.54 57.90
CA ARG A 352 9.12 -16.63 58.35
C ARG A 352 8.34 -17.78 57.68
N GLY A 353 7.70 -18.68 58.40
CA GLY A 353 7.46 -18.71 59.84
C GLY A 353 6.69 -19.97 60.25
N ALA A 354 6.64 -20.15 61.56
CA ALA A 354 5.96 -21.24 62.26
C ALA A 354 4.44 -21.30 62.00
N ALA A 355 3.90 -22.51 61.92
CA ALA A 355 2.61 -22.87 62.48
C ALA A 355 2.45 -24.40 62.57
N ARG A 356 2.29 -24.86 63.82
CA ARG A 356 1.86 -26.19 64.32
C ARG A 356 2.86 -27.33 64.37
#